data_AF-A0A6B3EKP5-F1
#
_entry.id   AF-A0A6B3EKP5-F1
#
_cell.length_a   1.000
_cell.length_b   1.000
_cell.length_c   1.000
_cell.angle_alpha   90.00
_cell.angle_beta   90.00
_cell.angle_gamma   90.00
#
_symmetry.space_group_name_H-M   'P 1'
#
loop_
_entity.id
_entity.type
_entity.pdbx_description
1 polymer ?
#
loop_
_entity_poly.entity_id
_entity_poly.type
_entity_poly.pdbx_seq_one_letter_code
_entity_poly.pdbx_strand_id
1 'polypeptide(L)'
;VAGPRAHIDVGFWGGAIPGNAAHLRPLHDAGVFGFKCFLSPSGVDEFPPLDADGLDTALTALAAFGGLLLVHAEDPHHLAAAPQRPGPHYRDFLASRPHA
;
A
#
# COMPACT_ATOMS: atom_id res chain seq x y z
N VAL A 1 -14.62 4.32 12.08
CA VAL A 1 -14.44 4.17 13.55
C VAL A 1 -14.63 2.69 13.89
N ALA A 2 -13.65 2.05 14.53
CA ALA A 2 -13.74 0.64 14.93
C ALA A 2 -14.84 0.40 15.98
N GLY A 3 -15.16 1.44 16.76
CA GLY A 3 -16.44 1.61 17.42
C GLY A 3 -16.76 0.52 18.46
N PRO A 4 -18.05 0.21 18.69
CA PRO A 4 -18.49 -0.73 19.73
C PRO A 4 -17.96 -2.16 19.57
N ARG A 5 -17.33 -2.49 18.42
CA ARG A 5 -16.79 -3.82 18.11
C ARG A 5 -15.30 -3.96 18.43
N ALA A 6 -14.62 -2.88 18.82
CA ALA A 6 -13.22 -2.94 19.21
C ALA A 6 -13.11 -3.43 20.66
N HIS A 7 -12.38 -4.53 20.88
CA HIS A 7 -12.08 -5.09 22.21
C HIS A 7 -10.70 -4.64 22.73
N ILE A 8 -9.93 -3.92 21.90
CA ILE A 8 -8.60 -3.37 22.19
C ILE A 8 -8.47 -1.99 21.54
N ASP A 9 -7.41 -1.26 21.87
CA ASP A 9 -7.06 -0.01 21.20
C ASP A 9 -6.66 -0.25 19.75
N VAL A 10 -7.14 0.63 18.87
CA VAL A 10 -6.93 0.54 17.43
C VAL A 10 -6.62 1.91 16.85
N GLY A 11 -5.73 1.94 15.87
CA GLY A 11 -5.44 3.12 15.07
C GLY A 11 -5.59 2.82 13.58
N PHE A 12 -5.59 3.89 12.78
CA PHE A 12 -5.84 3.80 11.35
C PHE A 12 -4.63 4.30 10.56
N TRP A 13 -4.38 3.64 9.43
CA TRP A 13 -3.50 4.11 8.37
C TRP A 13 -4.36 4.65 7.24
N GLY A 14 -4.03 5.83 6.73
CA GLY A 14 -4.63 6.37 5.51
C GLY A 14 -4.14 5.62 4.28
N GLY A 15 -4.94 5.60 3.22
CA GLY A 15 -4.51 5.11 1.91
C GLY A 15 -3.92 6.23 1.07
N ALA A 16 -2.75 6.00 0.47
CA ALA A 16 -2.24 6.83 -0.63
C ALA A 16 -2.42 6.03 -1.94
N ILE A 17 -3.34 6.50 -2.79
CA ILE A 17 -3.74 5.88 -4.05
C ILE A 17 -3.81 6.94 -5.17
N PRO A 18 -3.83 6.55 -6.45
CA PRO A 18 -3.94 7.51 -7.55
C PRO A 18 -5.09 8.50 -7.37
N GLY A 19 -4.78 9.79 -7.59
CA GLY A 19 -5.76 10.87 -7.56
C GLY A 19 -6.23 11.35 -6.18
N ASN A 20 -5.73 10.79 -5.07
CA ASN A 20 -6.22 11.14 -3.73
C ASN A 20 -5.30 12.06 -2.91
N ALA A 21 -4.24 12.63 -3.50
CA ALA A 21 -3.24 13.43 -2.79
C ALA A 21 -3.84 14.58 -1.96
N ALA A 22 -4.90 15.23 -2.46
CA ALA A 22 -5.60 16.30 -1.75
C ALA A 22 -6.29 15.83 -0.45
N HIS A 23 -6.55 14.53 -0.30
CA HIS A 23 -7.16 13.94 0.89
C HIS A 23 -6.15 13.52 1.96
N LEU A 24 -4.84 13.56 1.67
CA LEU A 24 -3.81 13.15 2.62
C LEU A 24 -3.77 14.09 3.83
N ARG A 25 -3.75 15.40 3.62
CA ARG A 25 -3.75 16.37 4.73
C ARG A 25 -5.01 16.25 5.62
N PRO A 26 -6.24 16.22 5.06
CA PRO A 26 -7.44 15.99 5.88
C PRO A 26 -7.41 14.70 6.70
N LEU A 27 -6.88 13.59 6.15
CA LEU A 27 -6.77 12.32 6.88
C LEU A 27 -5.73 12.41 8.01
N HIS A 28 -4.61 13.09 7.77
CA HIS A 28 -3.60 13.35 8.79
C HIS A 28 -4.19 14.17 9.95
N ASP A 29 -4.92 15.24 9.64
CA ASP A 29 -5.59 16.06 10.66
C ASP A 29 -6.69 15.28 11.41
N ALA A 30 -7.27 14.25 10.78
CA ALA A 30 -8.22 13.33 11.41
C ALA A 30 -7.56 12.25 12.29
N GLY A 31 -6.23 12.22 12.38
CA GLY A 31 -5.48 11.40 13.34
C GLY A 31 -5.05 10.01 12.85
N VAL A 32 -4.94 9.79 11.53
CA VAL A 32 -4.26 8.57 11.04
C VAL A 32 -2.78 8.58 11.44
N PHE A 33 -2.19 7.41 11.68
CA PHE A 33 -0.78 7.29 12.08
C PHE A 33 0.21 7.57 10.95
N GLY A 34 -0.30 7.62 9.73
CA GLY A 34 0.47 7.78 8.50
C GLY A 34 -0.32 7.17 7.35
N PHE A 35 0.38 6.89 6.25
CA PHE A 35 -0.22 6.40 5.02
C PHE A 35 0.42 5.10 4.57
N LYS A 36 -0.33 4.32 3.80
CA LYS A 36 0.14 3.10 3.13
C LYS A 36 -0.11 3.23 1.64
N CYS A 37 0.84 2.81 0.81
CA CYS A 37 0.64 2.58 -0.62
C CYS A 37 1.17 1.21 -1.05
N PHE A 38 0.81 0.81 -2.26
CA PHE A 38 1.42 -0.30 -2.98
C PHE A 38 2.11 0.22 -4.25
N LEU A 39 3.23 -0.39 -4.64
CA LEU A 39 3.87 -0.18 -5.95
C LEU A 39 3.57 -1.32 -6.94
N SER A 40 2.94 -2.38 -6.46
CA SER A 40 2.45 -3.53 -7.23
C SER A 40 0.97 -3.77 -6.93
N PRO A 41 0.22 -4.50 -7.79
CA PRO A 41 -1.21 -4.74 -7.57
C PRO A 41 -1.49 -5.28 -6.16
N SER A 42 -2.39 -4.62 -5.42
CA SER A 42 -2.74 -4.96 -4.03
C SER A 42 -3.59 -6.23 -3.91
N GLY A 43 -4.14 -6.71 -5.04
CA GLY A 43 -5.10 -7.80 -5.11
C GLY A 43 -6.56 -7.37 -5.00
N VAL A 44 -6.84 -6.06 -4.85
CA VAL A 44 -8.20 -5.49 -4.83
C VAL A 44 -8.27 -4.21 -5.66
N ASP A 45 -9.39 -4.00 -6.35
CA ASP A 45 -9.57 -2.87 -7.27
C ASP A 45 -9.74 -1.53 -6.53
N GLU A 46 -10.24 -1.56 -5.30
CA GLU A 46 -10.48 -0.38 -4.48
C GLU A 46 -9.19 0.23 -3.90
N PHE A 47 -8.06 -0.47 -4.03
CA PHE A 47 -6.75 0.00 -3.58
C PHE A 47 -5.69 -0.15 -4.68
N PRO A 48 -5.79 0.65 -5.76
CA PRO A 48 -4.85 0.56 -6.88
C PRO A 48 -3.44 1.03 -6.48
N PRO A 49 -2.37 0.46 -7.09
CA PRO A 49 -1.00 0.86 -6.81
C PRO A 49 -0.69 2.28 -7.32
N LEU A 50 0.34 2.89 -6.74
CA LEU A 50 0.98 4.09 -7.28
C LEU A 50 2.05 3.69 -8.29
N ASP A 51 2.12 4.42 -9.39
CA ASP A 51 3.31 4.47 -10.24
C ASP A 51 4.36 5.44 -9.67
N ALA A 52 5.46 5.67 -10.41
CA ALA A 52 6.53 6.55 -9.95
C ALA A 52 6.05 7.99 -9.71
N ASP A 53 5.26 8.54 -10.64
CA ASP A 53 4.74 9.90 -10.56
C ASP A 53 3.72 10.04 -9.41
N GLY A 54 2.87 9.03 -9.22
CA GLY A 54 1.93 8.95 -8.10
C GLY A 54 2.64 8.86 -6.75
N LEU A 55 3.73 8.10 -6.67
CA LEU A 55 4.56 8.01 -5.47
C LEU A 55 5.22 9.36 -5.15
N ASP A 56 5.80 10.03 -6.15
CA ASP A 56 6.42 11.36 -5.97
C ASP A 56 5.38 12.40 -5.52
N THR A 57 4.20 12.39 -6.14
CA THR A 57 3.08 13.26 -5.76
C THR A 57 2.66 13.03 -4.31
N ALA A 58 2.52 11.77 -3.89
CA ALA A 58 2.15 11.42 -2.53
C ALA A 58 3.25 11.85 -1.53
N LEU A 59 4.51 11.53 -1.80
CA LEU A 59 5.64 11.89 -0.94
C LEU A 59 5.78 13.40 -0.79
N THR A 60 5.63 14.17 -1.88
CA THR A 60 5.65 15.63 -1.86
C THR A 60 4.54 16.19 -0.97
N ALA A 61 3.32 15.66 -1.07
CA ALA A 61 2.23 16.06 -0.22
C ALA A 61 2.49 15.74 1.27
N LEU A 62 2.98 14.53 1.57
CA LEU A 62 3.30 14.10 2.94
C LEU A 62 4.43 14.93 3.57
N ALA A 63 5.46 15.26 2.79
CA ALA A 63 6.61 16.04 3.24
C ALA A 63 6.18 17.43 3.76
N ALA A 64 5.14 18.03 3.17
CA ALA A 64 4.62 19.34 3.58
C ALA A 64 4.08 19.38 5.03
N PHE A 65 3.80 18.22 5.63
CA PHE A 65 3.30 18.11 7.01
C PHE A 65 4.01 17.04 7.85
N GLY A 66 5.13 16.51 7.37
CA GLY A 66 5.91 15.50 8.10
C GLY A 66 5.22 14.13 8.20
N GLY A 67 4.41 13.76 7.21
CA GLY A 67 3.68 12.49 7.18
C GLY A 67 4.58 11.26 6.97
N LEU A 68 4.22 10.14 7.57
CA LEU A 68 4.87 8.84 7.40
C LEU A 68 4.21 8.05 6.27
N LEU A 69 5.01 7.40 5.40
CA LEU A 69 4.54 6.49 4.37
C LEU A 69 5.12 5.08 4.56
N LEU A 70 4.24 4.09 4.59
CA LEU A 70 4.57 2.67 4.47
C LEU A 70 4.39 2.23 3.01
N VAL A 71 5.38 1.55 2.45
CA VAL A 71 5.38 1.15 1.03
C VAL A 71 5.42 -0.36 0.92
N HIS A 72 4.56 -0.94 0.07
CA HIS A 72 4.71 -2.32 -0.37
C HIS A 72 5.58 -2.25 -1.62
N ALA A 73 6.88 -2.47 -1.42
CA ALA A 73 7.92 -2.14 -2.37
C ALA A 73 8.35 -3.38 -3.17
N GLU A 74 7.47 -3.82 -4.08
CA GLU A 74 7.80 -4.85 -5.06
C GLU A 74 7.71 -4.25 -6.48
N ASP A 75 8.58 -4.71 -7.38
CA ASP A 75 8.52 -4.34 -8.79
C ASP A 75 7.43 -5.17 -9.50
N PRO A 76 6.38 -4.53 -10.05
CA PRO A 76 5.30 -5.24 -10.73
C PRO A 76 5.78 -6.05 -11.95
N HIS A 77 6.86 -5.64 -12.63
CA HIS A 77 7.39 -6.37 -13.79
C HIS A 77 8.05 -7.68 -13.37
N HIS A 78 8.79 -7.67 -12.26
CA HIS A 78 9.38 -8.90 -11.72
C HIS A 78 8.31 -9.88 -11.24
N LEU A 79 7.24 -9.38 -10.62
CA LEU A 79 6.11 -10.22 -10.22
C LEU A 79 5.40 -10.84 -11.42
N ALA A 80 5.15 -10.04 -12.47
CA ALA A 80 4.52 -10.51 -13.70
C ALA A 80 5.37 -11.55 -14.45
N ALA A 81 6.70 -11.47 -14.36
CA ALA A 81 7.61 -12.42 -14.97
C ALA A 81 7.73 -13.76 -14.19
N ALA A 82 7.35 -13.78 -12.91
CA ALA A 82 7.46 -14.98 -12.08
C ALA A 82 6.44 -16.05 -12.49
N PRO A 83 6.79 -17.35 -12.45
CA PRO A 83 5.85 -18.45 -12.70
C PRO A 83 4.58 -18.38 -11.83
N GLN A 84 3.44 -18.09 -12.45
CA GLN A 84 2.14 -18.08 -11.80
C GLN A 84 1.49 -19.46 -11.87
N ARG A 85 1.92 -20.38 -11.00
CA ARG A 85 1.41 -21.77 -10.92
C ARG A 85 0.68 -22.01 -9.60
N PRO A 86 -0.61 -21.65 -9.49
CA PRO A 86 -1.37 -21.91 -8.27
C PRO A 86 -1.51 -23.42 -8.05
N GLY A 87 -1.30 -23.86 -6.82
CA GLY A 87 -1.38 -25.27 -6.47
C GLY A 87 -0.84 -25.56 -5.07
N PRO A 88 -0.96 -26.81 -4.61
CA PRO A 88 -0.53 -27.19 -3.25
C PRO A 88 0.98 -27.46 -3.14
N HIS A 89 1.72 -27.46 -4.25
CA HIS A 89 3.13 -27.81 -4.25
C HIS A 89 3.99 -26.65 -3.74
N TYR A 90 4.70 -26.89 -2.63
CA TYR A 90 5.57 -25.89 -2.00
C TYR A 90 6.63 -25.31 -2.96
N ARG A 91 7.15 -26.10 -3.90
CA ARG A 91 8.11 -25.64 -4.91
C ARG A 91 7.53 -24.54 -5.81
N ASP A 92 6.24 -24.62 -6.14
CA ASP A 92 5.59 -23.62 -6.99
C ASP A 92 5.37 -22.31 -6.22
N PHE A 93 5.07 -22.39 -4.92
CA PHE A 93 5.05 -21.22 -4.02
C PHE A 93 6.42 -20.57 -3.85
N LEU A 94 7.51 -21.35 -3.81
CA LEU A 94 8.86 -20.79 -3.78
C LEU A 94 9.22 -20.09 -5.10
N ALA A 95 8.76 -20.64 -6.23
CA ALA A 95 9.04 -20.10 -7.56
C ALA A 95 8.17 -18.88 -7.93
N SER A 96 7.08 -18.60 -7.20
CA SER A 96 6.15 -17.52 -7.53
C SER A 96 6.68 -16.11 -7.22
N ARG A 97 7.89 -16.00 -6.67
CA ARG A 97 8.53 -14.74 -6.27
C ARG A 97 10.05 -14.78 -6.47
N PRO A 98 10.72 -13.62 -6.58
CA PRO A 98 12.17 -13.56 -6.76
C PRO A 98 12.95 -14.27 -5.64
N HIS A 99 14.11 -14.82 -5.98
CA HIS A 99 15.04 -15.33 -4.98
C HIS A 99 15.61 -14.16 -4.16
N ALA A 100 15.74 -14.37 -2.84
CA ALA A 100 16.39 -13.44 -1.92
C ALA A 100 17.92 -13.52 -2.03
#